data_AF-A0AAW8RB60-F1
#
_entry.id   AF-A0AAW8RB60-F1
#
_cell.length_a   1.000
_cell.length_b   1.000
_cell.length_c   1.000
_cell.angle_alpha   90.00
_cell.angle_beta   90.00
_cell.angle_gamma   90.00
#
_symmetry.space_group_name_H-M   'P 1'
#
loop_
_entity.id
_entity.type
_entity.pdbx_description
1 polymer ?
#
loop_
_entity_poly.entity_id
_entity_poly.type
_entity_poly.pdbx_seq_one_letter_code
_entity_poly.pdbx_strand_id
1 'polypeptide(L)'
;MNGGETTVGRVSQVNDKPTGEQSFVVTDKYCPTSASIEQRNQVKEVTVIYRGSSFELSSDAAKDWLLNDIPTGIQVANGGGAVAMPQLQSSAETLKNAMELYPNAQVFVYGHSLGSMNAQYAVSDLSDKDSSRIAGGFFYEGPNIYGILSPKQQATADALTKLNKLFNYVDSKDLVPIGYGSGKMSVGNVIRVNSQKVGLIDQHMWGGYEFNKDGSIKATKKGSLQLAKYRVTQQLSAIDMMRKSFMKSGGGLSRSEEIFLDASEAMAITQGMKQTINGEIAELKQMYTDGIKNAGDLWKTTRSNAESTGSHLSYGECIDALARGNATENSIVREPVREYEEKLAKATKISRNYDELLQKIGDSIKKQLETDEELANQIRSM
;
A
#
# COMPACT_ATOMS: atom_id res chain seq x y z
N MET A 1 -16.92 -4.30 3.41
CA MET A 1 -16.60 -3.61 4.67
C MET A 1 -17.83 -3.71 5.55
N ASN A 2 -17.71 -4.28 6.76
CA ASN A 2 -18.81 -4.22 7.72
C ASN A 2 -18.93 -2.75 8.16
N GLY A 3 -20.08 -2.13 7.92
CA GLY A 3 -20.36 -0.71 8.17
C GLY A 3 -20.47 -0.33 9.65
N GLY A 4 -19.55 -0.81 10.50
CA GLY A 4 -19.40 -0.31 11.85
C GLY A 4 -18.63 1.01 11.85
N GLU A 5 -19.08 1.99 12.62
CA GLU A 5 -18.33 3.21 12.86
C GLU A 5 -17.00 2.85 13.55
N THR A 6 -15.89 3.07 12.87
CA THR A 6 -14.55 2.94 13.46
C THR A 6 -14.04 4.32 13.82
N THR A 7 -13.76 4.56 15.11
CA THR A 7 -13.13 5.81 15.54
C THR A 7 -11.62 5.69 15.43
N VAL A 8 -10.99 6.50 14.57
CA VAL A 8 -9.53 6.51 14.35
C VAL A 8 -8.82 7.43 15.36
N GLY A 9 -9.52 8.42 15.91
CA GLY A 9 -8.99 9.35 16.90
C GLY A 9 -9.91 10.55 17.06
N ARG A 10 -9.42 11.62 17.68
CA ARG A 10 -10.17 12.87 17.87
C ARG A 10 -9.41 14.06 17.29
N VAL A 11 -10.10 14.87 16.50
CA VAL A 11 -9.52 16.07 15.88
C VAL A 11 -9.17 17.08 16.97
N SER A 12 -7.89 17.41 17.07
CA SER A 12 -7.35 18.45 17.96
C SER A 12 -7.25 19.80 17.25
N GLN A 13 -6.83 19.79 15.98
CA GLN A 13 -6.63 20.99 15.17
C GLN A 13 -7.24 20.81 13.78
N VAL A 14 -7.85 21.89 13.30
CA VAL A 14 -8.27 22.07 11.91
C VAL A 14 -7.52 23.28 11.39
N ASN A 15 -6.68 23.08 10.38
CA ASN A 15 -5.90 24.14 9.77
C ASN A 15 -6.45 24.42 8.37
N ASP A 16 -6.69 25.70 8.09
CA ASP A 16 -7.02 26.23 6.78
C ASP A 16 -6.22 27.53 6.61
N LYS A 17 -5.12 27.46 5.86
CA LYS A 17 -4.12 28.53 5.84
C LYS A 17 -4.12 29.27 4.50
N PRO A 18 -3.72 30.56 4.46
CA PRO A 18 -3.62 31.35 3.23
C PRO A 18 -2.69 30.78 2.16
N THR A 19 -1.77 29.90 2.55
CA THR A 19 -0.89 29.15 1.64
C THR A 19 -1.62 28.08 0.83
N GLY A 20 -2.91 27.85 1.11
CA GLY A 20 -3.72 26.77 0.53
C GLY A 20 -3.60 25.46 1.30
N GLU A 21 -2.81 25.39 2.37
CA GLU A 21 -2.72 24.19 3.20
C GLU A 21 -4.03 23.98 3.96
N GLN A 22 -4.60 22.79 3.80
CA GLN A 22 -5.69 22.29 4.62
C GLN A 22 -5.26 20.99 5.29
N SER A 23 -5.30 20.96 6.63
CA SER A 23 -4.82 19.81 7.38
C SER A 23 -5.56 19.60 8.69
N PHE A 24 -5.53 18.37 9.18
CA PHE A 24 -6.12 17.96 10.45
C PHE A 24 -5.04 17.33 11.32
N VAL A 25 -4.96 17.73 12.59
CA VAL A 25 -4.16 17.04 13.60
C VAL A 25 -5.11 16.26 14.49
N VAL A 26 -4.93 14.94 14.52
CA VAL A 26 -5.77 13.98 15.22
C VAL A 26 -4.93 13.33 16.32
N THR A 27 -5.50 13.18 17.51
CA THR A 27 -4.84 12.54 18.66
C THR A 27 -5.61 11.30 19.11
N ASP A 28 -4.91 10.33 19.71
CA ASP A 28 -5.50 9.10 20.27
C ASP A 28 -6.58 9.39 21.33
N LYS A 29 -6.38 10.45 22.10
CA LYS A 29 -7.36 11.03 23.03
C LYS A 29 -7.53 12.50 22.73
N TYR A 30 -8.74 13.04 22.86
CA TYR A 30 -8.96 14.48 22.62
C TYR A 30 -8.04 15.31 23.51
N CYS A 31 -7.15 16.07 22.88
CA CYS A 31 -6.16 16.91 23.57
C CYS A 31 -5.95 18.19 22.75
N PRO A 32 -6.72 19.27 22.99
CA PRO A 32 -6.60 20.50 22.21
C PRO A 32 -5.28 21.23 22.47
N THR A 33 -4.95 22.22 21.64
CA THR A 33 -3.73 23.03 21.77
C THR A 33 -3.64 23.81 23.08
N SER A 34 -4.79 24.12 23.70
CA SER A 34 -4.89 24.80 24.99
C SER A 34 -4.71 23.87 26.21
N ALA A 35 -4.55 22.57 26.00
CA ALA A 35 -4.35 21.60 27.07
C ALA A 35 -3.01 21.79 27.80
N SER A 36 -2.96 21.39 29.06
CA SER A 36 -1.73 21.49 29.87
C SER A 36 -0.61 20.62 29.28
N ILE A 37 0.64 20.93 29.63
CA ILE A 37 1.80 20.14 29.18
C ILE A 37 1.68 18.69 29.66
N GLU A 38 1.20 18.47 30.89
CA GLU A 38 0.97 17.13 31.44
C GLU A 38 -0.03 16.33 30.59
N GLN A 39 -1.11 16.96 30.14
CA GLN A 39 -2.10 16.32 29.27
C GLN A 39 -1.51 16.01 27.90
N ARG A 40 -0.77 16.96 27.30
CA ARG A 40 -0.13 16.78 25.99
C ARG A 40 0.95 15.70 26.02
N ASN A 41 1.66 15.55 27.15
CA ASN A 41 2.67 14.51 27.36
C ASN A 41 2.08 13.09 27.47
N GLN A 42 0.77 12.96 27.72
CA GLN A 42 0.07 11.67 27.78
C GLN A 42 -0.45 11.20 26.41
N VAL A 43 -0.41 12.05 25.38
CA VAL A 43 -0.78 11.67 24.01
C VAL A 43 0.26 10.69 23.48
N LYS A 44 -0.20 9.49 23.08
CA LYS A 44 0.68 8.42 22.59
C LYS A 44 0.81 8.44 21.07
N GLU A 45 -0.22 8.91 20.38
CA GLU A 45 -0.29 8.93 18.93
C GLU A 45 -0.83 10.25 18.41
N VAL A 46 -0.16 10.78 17.39
CA VAL A 46 -0.62 11.92 16.60
C VAL A 46 -0.69 11.51 15.14
N THR A 47 -1.81 11.79 14.50
CA THR A 47 -2.00 11.61 13.07
C THR A 47 -2.20 12.98 12.42
N VAL A 48 -1.36 13.34 11.45
CA VAL A 48 -1.51 14.56 10.64
C VAL A 48 -2.02 14.17 9.26
N ILE A 49 -3.17 14.72 8.85
CA ILE A 49 -3.82 14.42 7.58
C ILE A 49 -3.84 15.68 6.74
N TYR A 50 -3.16 15.65 5.59
CA TYR A 50 -3.18 16.74 4.61
C TYR A 50 -4.26 16.48 3.58
N ARG A 51 -5.18 17.42 3.45
CA ARG A 51 -6.26 17.35 2.46
C ARG A 51 -5.68 17.55 1.05
N GLY A 52 -6.17 16.77 0.11
CA GLY A 52 -6.03 17.08 -1.31
C GLY A 52 -6.79 18.36 -1.67
N SER A 53 -6.57 18.85 -2.88
CA SER A 53 -7.24 20.03 -3.40
C SER A 53 -8.77 19.84 -3.42
N SER A 54 -9.51 20.90 -3.11
CA SER A 54 -11.00 20.91 -3.18
C SER A 54 -11.54 20.99 -4.61
N PHE A 55 -10.74 20.66 -5.63
CA PHE A 55 -11.12 20.89 -7.03
C PHE A 55 -12.36 20.09 -7.39
N GLU A 56 -13.33 20.75 -8.02
CA GLU A 56 -14.32 20.08 -8.87
C GLU A 56 -13.53 19.36 -9.96
N LEU A 57 -13.22 18.08 -9.71
CA LEU A 57 -12.45 17.23 -10.61
C LEU A 57 -13.29 16.99 -11.88
N SER A 58 -13.29 17.91 -12.83
CA SER A 58 -13.67 17.59 -14.21
C SER A 58 -12.47 16.91 -14.91
N SER A 59 -12.73 16.17 -15.98
CA SER A 59 -11.66 15.55 -16.78
C SER A 59 -10.65 16.55 -17.31
N ASP A 60 -11.10 17.79 -17.54
CA ASP A 60 -10.30 18.84 -18.16
C ASP A 60 -9.48 19.58 -17.11
N ALA A 61 -10.05 19.87 -15.94
CA ALA A 61 -9.32 20.45 -14.81
C ALA A 61 -8.21 19.51 -14.30
N ALA A 62 -8.47 18.20 -14.21
CA ALA A 62 -7.46 17.22 -13.81
C ALA A 62 -6.30 17.15 -14.82
N LYS A 63 -6.58 17.25 -16.12
CA LYS A 63 -5.55 17.25 -17.18
C LYS A 63 -4.76 18.55 -17.20
N ASP A 64 -5.42 19.70 -17.07
CA ASP A 64 -4.76 21.01 -17.09
C ASP A 64 -3.80 21.17 -15.90
N TRP A 65 -4.29 20.83 -14.70
CA TRP A 65 -3.47 20.80 -13.48
C TRP A 65 -2.27 19.84 -13.59
N LEU A 66 -2.46 18.67 -14.20
CA LEU A 66 -1.44 17.64 -14.34
C LEU A 66 -0.42 17.92 -15.45
N LEU A 67 -0.85 18.49 -16.58
CA LEU A 67 -0.01 18.69 -17.77
C LEU A 67 0.67 20.06 -17.78
N ASN A 68 0.03 21.07 -17.19
CA ASN A 68 0.48 22.45 -17.29
C ASN A 68 0.93 23.01 -15.93
N ASP A 69 0.14 22.85 -14.85
CA ASP A 69 0.44 23.51 -13.57
C ASP A 69 1.57 22.84 -12.78
N ILE A 70 1.45 21.53 -12.53
CA ILE A 70 2.47 20.78 -11.79
C ILE A 70 3.80 20.64 -12.55
N PRO A 71 3.83 20.27 -13.84
CA PRO A 71 5.08 20.16 -14.58
C PRO A 71 5.80 21.50 -14.65
N THR A 72 5.10 22.63 -14.75
CA THR A 72 5.72 23.96 -14.69
C THR A 72 6.28 24.26 -13.30
N GLY A 73 5.52 24.00 -12.23
CA GLY A 73 6.02 24.16 -10.84
C GLY A 73 7.21 23.26 -10.50
N ILE A 74 7.25 22.04 -11.03
CA ILE A 74 8.34 21.08 -10.87
C ILE A 74 9.53 21.39 -11.80
N GLN A 75 9.30 21.86 -13.04
CA GLN A 75 10.36 22.20 -13.99
C GLN A 75 11.08 23.49 -13.65
N VAL A 76 10.38 24.50 -13.11
CA VAL A 76 11.02 25.73 -12.58
C VAL A 76 12.03 25.38 -11.47
N ALA A 77 11.78 24.34 -10.68
CA ALA A 77 12.68 23.86 -9.63
C ALA A 77 13.95 23.15 -10.14
N ASN A 78 13.98 22.68 -11.41
CA ASN A 78 15.17 22.04 -12.00
C ASN A 78 16.24 23.05 -12.49
N GLY A 79 15.99 24.37 -12.39
CA GLY A 79 16.89 25.44 -12.84
C GLY A 79 17.30 26.45 -11.76
N GLY A 80 16.86 26.27 -10.52
CA GLY A 80 17.18 27.15 -9.39
C GLY A 80 16.52 26.58 -8.13
N GLY A 81 17.32 26.38 -7.07
CA GLY A 81 16.95 25.65 -5.87
C GLY A 81 15.54 25.95 -5.38
N ALA A 82 14.81 24.89 -5.05
CA ALA A 82 13.41 24.95 -4.65
C ALA A 82 13.17 26.00 -3.56
N VAL A 83 12.59 27.14 -3.92
CA VAL A 83 11.63 27.77 -3.03
C VAL A 83 10.45 26.81 -3.07
N ALA A 84 10.42 25.87 -2.12
CA ALA A 84 9.29 24.97 -2.00
C ALA A 84 8.01 25.81 -1.99
N MET A 85 7.03 25.41 -2.80
CA MET A 85 5.73 26.09 -2.89
C MET A 85 5.26 26.42 -1.46
N PRO A 86 4.81 27.66 -1.16
CA PRO A 86 4.50 28.08 0.21
C PRO A 86 3.61 27.09 0.99
N GLN A 87 2.73 26.37 0.29
CA GLN A 87 1.91 25.30 0.83
C GLN A 87 2.71 24.10 1.39
N LEU A 88 3.79 23.67 0.72
CA LEU A 88 4.64 22.56 1.17
C LEU A 88 5.41 22.94 2.44
N GLN A 89 5.98 24.15 2.47
CA GLN A 89 6.68 24.67 3.65
C GLN A 89 5.73 24.82 4.83
N SER A 90 4.56 25.42 4.60
CA SER A 90 3.49 25.53 5.57
C SER A 90 3.08 24.16 6.13
N SER A 91 3.00 23.13 5.27
CA SER A 91 2.69 21.76 5.67
C SER A 91 3.77 21.17 6.57
N ALA A 92 5.06 21.37 6.24
CA ALA A 92 6.17 20.96 7.08
C ALA A 92 6.14 21.65 8.46
N GLU A 93 5.83 22.94 8.50
CA GLU A 93 5.65 23.69 9.75
C GLU A 93 4.51 23.11 10.58
N THR A 94 3.36 22.77 9.99
CA THR A 94 2.26 22.11 10.70
C THR A 94 2.71 20.80 11.35
N LEU A 95 3.43 19.96 10.62
CA LEU A 95 3.92 18.69 11.18
C LEU A 95 4.86 18.95 12.36
N LYS A 96 5.85 19.83 12.19
CA LYS A 96 6.80 20.18 13.26
C LYS A 96 6.11 20.73 14.49
N ASN A 97 5.14 21.65 14.30
CA ASN A 97 4.36 22.21 15.40
C ASN A 97 3.54 21.15 16.12
N ALA A 98 2.92 20.21 15.39
CA ALA A 98 2.20 19.09 16.01
C ALA A 98 3.16 18.19 16.81
N MET A 99 4.37 17.92 16.30
CA MET A 99 5.38 17.11 16.97
C MET A 99 5.94 17.78 18.22
N GLU A 100 6.12 19.10 18.20
CA GLU A 100 6.52 19.89 19.37
C GLU A 100 5.41 19.94 20.42
N LEU A 101 4.16 20.10 19.97
CA LEU A 101 3.00 20.16 20.85
C LEU A 101 2.78 18.84 21.60
N TYR A 102 3.06 17.70 20.97
CA TYR A 102 2.91 16.36 21.55
C TYR A 102 4.25 15.60 21.54
N PRO A 103 5.16 15.91 22.47
CA PRO A 103 6.57 15.49 22.37
C PRO A 103 6.80 13.98 22.53
N ASN A 104 5.88 13.26 23.19
CA ASN A 104 5.99 11.82 23.47
C ASN A 104 5.26 10.94 22.46
N ALA A 105 4.53 11.54 21.53
CA ALA A 105 3.69 10.79 20.60
C ALA A 105 4.50 10.19 19.45
N GLN A 106 4.16 8.96 19.08
CA GLN A 106 4.43 8.44 17.74
C GLN A 106 3.57 9.18 16.73
N VAL A 107 4.09 9.34 15.51
CA VAL A 107 3.48 10.25 14.53
C VAL A 107 3.20 9.52 13.23
N PHE A 108 1.95 9.61 12.78
CA PHE A 108 1.51 9.15 11.48
C PHE A 108 1.16 10.33 10.58
N VAL A 109 1.47 10.21 9.29
CA VAL A 109 1.24 11.28 8.33
C VAL A 109 0.53 10.73 7.11
N TYR A 110 -0.58 11.35 6.74
CA TYR A 110 -1.41 10.94 5.61
C TYR A 110 -1.60 12.08 4.62
N GLY A 111 -1.73 11.74 3.35
CA GLY A 111 -2.11 12.70 2.33
C GLY A 111 -2.62 12.01 1.09
N HIS A 112 -3.61 12.62 0.44
CA HIS A 112 -4.15 12.17 -0.85
C HIS A 112 -4.01 13.28 -1.89
N SER A 113 -3.74 12.94 -3.16
CA SER A 113 -3.62 13.90 -4.25
C SER A 113 -2.53 14.96 -3.96
N LEU A 114 -2.84 16.26 -4.06
CA LEU A 114 -1.94 17.34 -3.62
C LEU A 114 -1.53 17.22 -2.14
N GLY A 115 -2.42 16.73 -1.28
CA GLY A 115 -2.13 16.45 0.13
C GLY A 115 -1.03 15.40 0.30
N SER A 116 -0.88 14.47 -0.65
CA SER A 116 0.24 13.53 -0.65
C SER A 116 1.58 14.25 -0.87
N MET A 117 1.64 15.31 -1.70
CA MET A 117 2.86 16.11 -1.85
C MET A 117 3.19 16.87 -0.56
N ASN A 118 2.17 17.47 0.07
CA ASN A 118 2.31 18.13 1.38
C ASN A 118 2.88 17.17 2.43
N ALA A 119 2.31 15.97 2.50
CA ALA A 119 2.71 14.91 3.42
C ALA A 119 4.15 14.42 3.16
N GLN A 120 4.49 14.14 1.90
CA GLN A 120 5.85 13.75 1.49
C GLN A 120 6.87 14.83 1.87
N TYR A 121 6.58 16.10 1.59
CA TYR A 121 7.49 17.20 1.90
C TYR A 121 7.66 17.37 3.41
N ALA A 122 6.56 17.33 4.16
CA ALA A 122 6.56 17.51 5.59
C ALA A 122 7.43 16.48 6.31
N VAL A 123 7.33 15.18 5.96
CA VAL A 123 8.17 14.14 6.58
C VAL A 123 9.64 14.23 6.16
N SER A 124 9.92 14.67 4.93
CA SER A 124 11.28 14.85 4.43
C SER A 124 12.00 16.04 5.06
N ASP A 125 11.26 17.06 5.52
CA ASP A 125 11.82 18.28 6.10
C ASP A 125 12.07 18.21 7.62
N LEU A 126 11.92 17.02 8.21
CA LEU A 126 12.16 16.79 9.64
C LEU A 126 13.65 16.72 9.99
N SER A 127 13.94 16.99 11.27
CA SER A 127 15.24 16.69 11.87
C SER A 127 15.43 15.18 12.09
N ASP A 128 16.66 14.72 12.32
CA ASP A 128 16.94 13.32 12.67
C ASP A 128 16.20 12.90 13.96
N LYS A 129 16.14 13.82 14.94
CA LYS A 129 15.42 13.61 16.20
C LYS A 129 13.92 13.41 15.93
N ASP A 130 13.30 14.27 15.15
CA ASP A 130 11.86 14.22 14.91
C ASP A 130 11.50 13.07 13.98
N SER A 131 12.24 12.86 12.89
CA SER A 131 11.99 11.76 11.95
C SER A 131 12.02 10.38 12.63
N SER A 132 12.79 10.19 13.71
CA SER A 132 12.78 8.97 14.50
C SER A 132 11.39 8.60 15.06
N ARG A 133 10.54 9.61 15.34
CA ARG A 133 9.18 9.47 15.88
C ARG A 133 8.11 9.19 14.83
N ILE A 134 8.44 9.30 13.53
CA ILE A 134 7.52 8.88 12.47
C ILE A 134 7.32 7.38 12.57
N ALA A 135 6.08 6.96 12.83
CA ALA A 135 5.67 5.57 12.86
C ALA A 135 5.17 5.10 11.48
N GLY A 136 4.62 6.01 10.67
CA GLY A 136 4.19 5.72 9.31
C GLY A 136 3.81 6.97 8.51
N GLY A 137 4.17 7.00 7.24
CA GLY A 137 3.72 7.99 6.26
C GLY A 137 3.03 7.28 5.10
N PHE A 138 1.78 7.64 4.80
CA PHE A 138 0.96 7.00 3.79
C PHE A 138 0.39 8.03 2.83
N PHE A 139 0.87 7.96 1.60
CA PHE A 139 0.60 8.94 0.57
C PHE A 139 -0.18 8.26 -0.55
N TYR A 140 -1.30 8.82 -0.95
CA TYR A 140 -2.24 8.17 -1.86
C TYR A 140 -2.43 9.03 -3.09
N GLU A 141 -2.31 8.39 -4.25
CA GLU A 141 -2.62 8.98 -5.55
C GLU A 141 -2.05 10.39 -5.77
N GLY A 142 -0.84 10.67 -5.27
CA GLY A 142 -0.20 11.98 -5.42
C GLY A 142 1.07 11.88 -6.26
N PRO A 143 1.55 13.01 -6.82
CA PRO A 143 2.84 13.06 -7.50
C PRO A 143 4.03 12.74 -6.59
N ASN A 144 5.08 12.15 -7.17
CA ASN A 144 6.36 11.93 -6.51
C ASN A 144 7.17 13.24 -6.46
N ILE A 145 7.49 13.73 -5.26
CA ILE A 145 8.24 14.99 -5.09
C ILE A 145 9.75 14.80 -4.89
N TYR A 146 10.27 13.57 -4.89
CA TYR A 146 11.67 13.30 -4.54
C TYR A 146 12.67 14.18 -5.31
N GLY A 147 12.43 14.39 -6.60
CA GLY A 147 13.31 15.15 -7.48
C GLY A 147 13.41 16.65 -7.15
N ILE A 148 12.46 17.22 -6.41
CA ILE A 148 12.48 18.64 -6.02
C ILE A 148 12.94 18.88 -4.58
N LEU A 149 13.21 17.81 -3.83
CA LEU A 149 13.73 17.89 -2.47
C LEU A 149 15.20 18.33 -2.45
N SER A 150 15.58 19.09 -1.43
CA SER A 150 17.00 19.37 -1.17
C SER A 150 17.76 18.09 -0.79
N PRO A 151 19.11 18.05 -0.91
CA PRO A 151 19.90 16.87 -0.53
C PRO A 151 19.66 16.39 0.90
N LYS A 152 19.47 17.32 1.85
CA LYS A 152 19.15 16.98 3.25
C LYS A 152 17.78 16.29 3.35
N GLN A 153 16.78 16.85 2.67
CA GLN A 153 15.42 16.29 2.67
C GLN A 153 15.36 14.92 1.99
N GLN A 154 16.13 14.73 0.92
CA GLN A 154 16.31 13.43 0.28
C GLN A 154 16.93 12.41 1.24
N ALA A 155 17.96 12.78 2.00
CA ALA A 155 18.58 11.90 2.99
C ALA A 155 17.57 11.47 4.08
N THR A 156 16.75 12.39 4.59
CA THR A 156 15.66 12.07 5.54
C THR A 156 14.63 11.14 4.90
N ALA A 157 14.20 11.43 3.67
CA ALA A 157 13.25 10.60 2.92
C ALA A 157 13.79 9.17 2.73
N ASP A 158 15.05 9.04 2.32
CA ASP A 158 15.73 7.76 2.11
C ASP A 158 15.87 6.96 3.40
N ALA A 159 16.23 7.61 4.50
CA ALA A 159 16.35 6.96 5.81
C ALA A 159 15.00 6.37 6.24
N LEU A 160 13.93 7.16 6.19
CA LEU A 160 12.58 6.69 6.54
C LEU A 160 12.07 5.61 5.56
N THR A 161 12.43 5.70 4.28
CA THR A 161 12.08 4.69 3.27
C THR A 161 12.76 3.36 3.54
N LYS A 162 14.07 3.37 3.85
CA LYS A 162 14.86 2.18 4.20
C LYS A 162 14.34 1.49 5.46
N LEU A 163 13.81 2.27 6.40
CA LEU A 163 13.14 1.77 7.60
C LEU A 163 11.70 1.27 7.35
N ASN A 164 11.22 1.27 6.10
CA ASN A 164 9.85 0.94 5.73
C ASN A 164 8.81 1.77 6.50
N LYS A 165 9.06 3.07 6.68
CA LYS A 165 8.13 3.99 7.34
C LYS A 165 7.26 4.78 6.37
N LEU A 166 7.67 4.94 5.11
CA LEU A 166 6.96 5.76 4.14
C LEU A 166 6.47 4.92 2.95
N PHE A 167 5.25 5.20 2.48
CA PHE A 167 4.58 4.45 1.42
C PHE A 167 3.80 5.37 0.48
N ASN A 168 3.99 5.19 -0.83
CA ASN A 168 3.13 5.79 -1.86
C ASN A 168 2.23 4.72 -2.47
N TYR A 169 0.92 4.86 -2.33
CA TYR A 169 -0.08 4.06 -3.02
C TYR A 169 -0.38 4.71 -4.37
N VAL A 170 -0.13 3.95 -5.42
CA VAL A 170 -0.17 4.43 -6.80
C VAL A 170 -1.04 3.50 -7.63
N ASP A 171 -2.11 4.04 -8.19
CA ASP A 171 -2.87 3.40 -9.24
C ASP A 171 -2.29 3.75 -10.61
N SER A 172 -1.87 2.74 -11.36
CA SER A 172 -1.37 2.92 -12.73
C SER A 172 -2.42 3.45 -13.73
N LYS A 173 -3.71 3.40 -13.36
CA LYS A 173 -4.82 3.90 -14.17
C LYS A 173 -5.23 5.32 -13.79
N ASP A 174 -4.75 5.83 -12.66
CA ASP A 174 -4.89 7.24 -12.30
C ASP A 174 -3.80 8.06 -13.03
N LEU A 175 -4.18 9.25 -13.47
CA LEU A 175 -3.29 10.17 -14.18
C LEU A 175 -2.44 11.01 -13.20
N VAL A 176 -2.94 11.27 -11.99
CA VAL A 176 -2.27 12.13 -11.01
C VAL A 176 -0.91 11.60 -10.49
N PRO A 177 -0.73 10.30 -10.19
CA PRO A 177 0.50 9.79 -9.60
C PRO A 177 1.64 9.69 -10.62
N ILE A 178 2.30 10.82 -10.85
CA ILE A 178 3.43 10.94 -11.77
C ILE A 178 4.78 10.83 -11.05
N GLY A 179 5.83 10.50 -11.81
CA GLY A 179 7.20 10.50 -11.30
C GLY A 179 7.67 9.18 -10.66
N TYR A 180 6.88 8.11 -10.71
CA TYR A 180 7.23 6.78 -10.16
C TYR A 180 7.82 5.79 -11.20
N GLY A 181 8.28 6.27 -12.36
CA GLY A 181 8.82 5.43 -13.44
C GLY A 181 10.01 4.55 -13.04
N SER A 182 10.38 3.59 -13.90
CA SER A 182 11.50 2.67 -13.65
C SER A 182 12.80 3.44 -13.35
N GLY A 183 13.51 3.03 -12.29
CA GLY A 183 14.78 3.64 -11.85
C GLY A 183 14.65 4.99 -11.14
N LYS A 184 13.44 5.57 -11.03
CA LYS A 184 13.23 6.82 -10.29
C LYS A 184 13.17 6.56 -8.79
N MET A 185 13.87 7.39 -8.03
CA MET A 185 13.76 7.45 -6.56
C MET A 185 12.44 8.10 -6.16
N SER A 186 11.92 7.76 -4.98
CA SER A 186 10.65 8.26 -4.46
C SER A 186 10.71 8.48 -2.95
N VAL A 187 9.88 9.40 -2.44
CA VAL A 187 9.70 9.58 -0.99
C VAL A 187 8.86 8.43 -0.45
N GLY A 188 9.49 7.33 -0.07
CA GLY A 188 8.81 6.12 0.42
C GLY A 188 8.73 4.99 -0.60
N ASN A 189 8.36 3.82 -0.09
CA ASN A 189 8.20 2.59 -0.87
C ASN A 189 6.94 2.70 -1.75
N VAL A 190 7.07 2.42 -3.04
CA VAL A 190 5.93 2.48 -3.97
C VAL A 190 5.11 1.20 -3.90
N ILE A 191 3.86 1.33 -3.52
CA ILE A 191 2.82 0.30 -3.54
C ILE A 191 1.95 0.52 -4.77
N ARG A 192 2.22 -0.23 -5.84
CA ARG A 192 1.34 -0.25 -7.02
C ARG A 192 0.14 -1.12 -6.75
N VAL A 193 -1.03 -0.51 -6.68
CA VAL A 193 -2.30 -1.18 -6.38
C VAL A 193 -2.86 -1.85 -7.64
N ASN A 194 -3.59 -2.94 -7.45
CA ASN A 194 -4.43 -3.50 -8.50
C ASN A 194 -5.76 -2.74 -8.46
N SER A 195 -6.23 -2.34 -9.64
CA SER A 195 -7.44 -1.54 -9.78
C SER A 195 -8.25 -1.97 -10.99
N GLN A 196 -9.56 -1.73 -10.96
CA GLN A 196 -10.43 -1.74 -12.13
C GLN A 196 -10.44 -0.37 -12.79
N LYS A 197 -10.66 -0.34 -14.12
CA LYS A 197 -10.79 0.93 -14.83
C LYS A 197 -12.17 1.53 -14.54
N VAL A 198 -12.21 2.72 -13.98
CA VAL A 198 -13.43 3.47 -13.68
C VAL A 198 -13.33 4.89 -14.27
N GLY A 199 -14.31 5.76 -13.98
CA GLY A 199 -14.25 7.17 -14.40
C GLY A 199 -13.03 7.87 -13.78
N LEU A 200 -12.50 8.91 -14.43
CA LEU A 200 -11.26 9.59 -14.00
C LEU A 200 -11.32 10.05 -12.53
N ILE A 201 -12.44 10.63 -12.12
CA ILE A 201 -12.66 11.11 -10.75
C ILE A 201 -12.64 9.94 -9.78
N ASP A 202 -13.43 8.90 -10.07
CA ASP A 202 -13.50 7.71 -9.22
C ASP A 202 -12.15 7.00 -9.15
N GLN A 203 -11.40 6.96 -10.24
CA GLN A 203 -10.08 6.33 -10.29
C GLN A 203 -9.14 7.02 -9.30
N HIS A 204 -9.13 8.35 -9.31
CA HIS A 204 -8.35 9.17 -8.39
C HIS A 204 -8.82 9.05 -6.93
N MET A 205 -10.13 8.84 -6.72
CA MET A 205 -10.75 8.66 -5.40
C MET A 205 -10.82 7.20 -4.94
N TRP A 206 -9.90 6.35 -5.43
CA TRP A 206 -9.79 4.92 -5.09
C TRP A 206 -10.98 4.04 -5.48
N GLY A 207 -11.93 4.54 -6.26
CA GLY A 207 -13.10 3.79 -6.74
C GLY A 207 -12.74 2.57 -7.59
N GLY A 208 -11.53 2.56 -8.16
CA GLY A 208 -10.97 1.40 -8.84
C GLY A 208 -10.29 0.38 -7.93
N TYR A 209 -9.96 0.69 -6.68
CA TYR A 209 -9.12 -0.16 -5.83
C TYR A 209 -9.75 -1.54 -5.59
N GLU A 210 -8.92 -2.57 -5.70
CA GLU A 210 -9.35 -3.92 -5.38
C GLU A 210 -8.85 -4.35 -4.00
N PHE A 211 -9.73 -5.03 -3.25
CA PHE A 211 -9.44 -5.50 -1.91
C PHE A 211 -9.58 -7.02 -1.81
N ASN A 212 -8.76 -7.64 -0.96
CA ASN A 212 -8.92 -9.02 -0.54
C ASN A 212 -10.11 -9.14 0.43
N LYS A 213 -10.56 -10.38 0.68
CA LYS A 213 -11.68 -10.65 1.60
C LYS A 213 -11.43 -10.16 3.03
N ASP A 214 -10.17 -10.07 3.44
CA ASP A 214 -9.75 -9.56 4.76
C ASP A 214 -9.63 -8.03 4.83
N GLY A 215 -9.99 -7.32 3.75
CA GLY A 215 -9.90 -5.86 3.67
C GLY A 215 -8.53 -5.31 3.28
N SER A 216 -7.51 -6.16 3.11
CA SER A 216 -6.20 -5.71 2.61
C SER A 216 -6.26 -5.32 1.13
N ILE A 217 -5.50 -4.29 0.74
CA ILE A 217 -5.40 -3.84 -0.66
C ILE A 217 -4.71 -4.92 -1.50
N LYS A 218 -5.28 -5.22 -2.68
CA LYS A 218 -4.60 -6.01 -3.71
C LYS A 218 -3.57 -5.12 -4.40
N ALA A 219 -2.36 -5.64 -4.55
CA ALA A 219 -1.27 -4.93 -5.19
C ALA A 219 -0.53 -5.86 -6.16
N THR A 220 0.28 -5.25 -7.02
CA THR A 220 1.29 -5.97 -7.83
C THR A 220 2.19 -6.85 -6.96
N LYS A 221 2.95 -7.79 -7.53
CA LYS A 221 3.90 -8.61 -6.76
C LYS A 221 4.83 -7.76 -5.91
N LYS A 222 5.42 -6.72 -6.51
CA LYS A 222 6.32 -5.79 -5.81
C LYS A 222 5.60 -5.03 -4.70
N GLY A 223 4.40 -4.52 -4.95
CA GLY A 223 3.59 -3.83 -3.93
C GLY A 223 3.20 -4.76 -2.77
N SER A 224 2.81 -5.99 -3.08
CA SER A 224 2.44 -7.01 -2.09
C SER A 224 3.62 -7.37 -1.18
N LEU A 225 4.84 -7.51 -1.73
CA LEU A 225 6.05 -7.72 -0.94
C LEU A 225 6.34 -6.55 0.01
N GLN A 226 6.18 -5.32 -0.45
CA GLN A 226 6.46 -4.13 0.40
C GLN A 226 5.43 -3.97 1.52
N LEU A 227 4.15 -4.18 1.22
CA LEU A 227 3.10 -4.21 2.25
C LEU A 227 3.33 -5.34 3.27
N ALA A 228 3.75 -6.53 2.80
CA ALA A 228 4.07 -7.65 3.68
C ALA A 228 5.23 -7.30 4.63
N LYS A 229 6.33 -6.73 4.10
CA LYS A 229 7.47 -6.28 4.92
C LYS A 229 7.04 -5.28 5.98
N TYR A 230 6.29 -4.25 5.60
CA TYR A 230 5.77 -3.26 6.53
C TYR A 230 4.97 -3.91 7.66
N ARG A 231 3.96 -4.70 7.30
CA ARG A 231 3.08 -5.36 8.25
C ARG A 231 3.85 -6.26 9.22
N VAL A 232 4.77 -7.07 8.70
CA VAL A 232 5.60 -7.96 9.52
C VAL A 232 6.48 -7.15 10.47
N THR A 233 7.13 -6.08 10.00
CA THR A 233 7.96 -5.21 10.87
C THR A 233 7.14 -4.60 12.00
N GLN A 234 5.94 -4.10 11.73
CA GLN A 234 5.07 -3.53 12.76
C GLN A 234 4.62 -4.59 13.76
N GLN A 235 4.18 -5.76 13.29
CA GLN A 235 3.74 -6.86 14.15
C GLN A 235 4.88 -7.38 15.04
N LEU A 236 6.08 -7.58 14.48
CA LEU A 236 7.25 -8.01 15.26
C LEU A 236 7.68 -6.95 16.28
N SER A 237 7.58 -5.67 15.93
CA SER A 237 7.87 -4.59 16.89
C SER A 237 6.87 -4.56 18.05
N ALA A 238 5.59 -4.80 17.76
CA ALA A 238 4.56 -4.94 18.79
C ALA A 238 4.80 -6.17 19.69
N ILE A 239 5.22 -7.28 19.10
CA ILE A 239 5.57 -8.50 19.85
C ILE A 239 6.81 -8.29 20.72
N ASP A 240 7.83 -7.57 20.24
CA ASP A 240 9.00 -7.21 21.05
C ASP A 240 8.63 -6.30 22.23
N MET A 241 7.73 -5.33 22.02
CA MET A 241 7.20 -4.52 23.13
C MET A 241 6.43 -5.37 24.14
N MET A 242 5.65 -6.34 23.67
CA MET A 242 4.93 -7.28 24.53
C MET A 242 5.89 -8.14 25.35
N ARG A 243 6.92 -8.70 24.71
CA ARG A 243 8.00 -9.45 25.36
C ARG A 243 8.65 -8.64 26.48
N LYS A 244 8.99 -7.38 26.21
CA LYS A 244 9.53 -6.45 27.22
C LYS A 244 8.56 -6.20 28.38
N SER A 245 7.25 -6.15 28.10
CA SER A 245 6.22 -5.97 29.12
C SER A 245 6.15 -7.19 30.04
N PHE A 246 6.06 -8.40 29.47
CA PHE A 246 6.02 -9.66 30.24
C PHE A 246 7.24 -9.84 31.14
N MET A 247 8.43 -9.47 30.64
CA MET A 247 9.67 -9.54 31.44
C MET A 247 9.70 -8.60 32.66
N LYS A 248 8.82 -7.59 32.76
CA LYS A 248 8.78 -6.66 33.91
C LYS A 248 8.28 -7.32 35.20
N SER A 249 7.66 -8.50 35.13
CA SER A 249 7.23 -9.27 36.31
C SER A 249 8.40 -9.76 37.18
N GLY A 250 9.64 -9.72 36.66
CA GLY A 250 10.87 -10.03 37.41
C GLY A 250 11.26 -11.51 37.43
N GLY A 251 10.40 -12.41 36.92
CA GLY A 251 10.63 -13.86 36.90
C GLY A 251 11.19 -14.43 35.59
N GLY A 252 11.42 -13.59 34.56
CA GLY A 252 11.59 -14.05 33.19
C GLY A 252 10.24 -14.35 32.53
N LEU A 253 10.26 -14.90 31.31
CA LEU A 253 9.03 -15.31 30.62
C LEU A 253 8.53 -16.64 31.18
N SER A 254 7.24 -16.75 31.43
CA SER A 254 6.60 -18.03 31.68
C SER A 254 6.58 -18.89 30.42
N ARG A 255 6.40 -20.20 30.57
CA ARG A 255 6.28 -21.10 29.43
C ARG A 255 5.11 -20.74 28.51
N SER A 256 4.02 -20.25 29.09
CA SER A 256 2.84 -19.77 28.36
C SER A 256 3.11 -18.51 27.55
N GLU A 257 3.81 -17.54 28.14
CA GLU A 257 4.22 -16.31 27.47
C GLU A 257 5.19 -16.61 26.32
N GLU A 258 6.16 -17.51 26.51
CA GLU A 258 7.05 -17.98 25.43
C GLU A 258 6.27 -18.55 24.26
N ILE A 259 5.37 -19.51 24.52
CA ILE A 259 4.57 -20.16 23.47
C ILE A 259 3.70 -19.13 22.73
N PHE A 260 3.09 -18.19 23.48
CA PHE A 260 2.27 -17.14 22.89
C PHE A 260 3.08 -16.21 21.99
N LEU A 261 4.24 -15.75 22.44
CA LEU A 261 5.11 -14.86 21.66
C LEU A 261 5.62 -15.56 20.41
N ASP A 262 6.14 -16.79 20.54
CA ASP A 262 6.63 -17.58 19.41
C ASP A 262 5.53 -17.85 18.36
N ALA A 263 4.32 -18.21 18.83
CA ALA A 263 3.17 -18.40 17.93
C ALA A 263 2.73 -17.10 17.25
N SER A 264 2.82 -15.96 17.95
CA SER A 264 2.50 -14.63 17.41
C SER A 264 3.54 -14.18 16.36
N GLU A 265 4.82 -14.46 16.58
CA GLU A 265 5.88 -14.20 15.60
C GLU A 265 5.69 -15.08 14.35
N ALA A 266 5.42 -16.38 14.55
CA ALA A 266 5.11 -17.31 13.47
C ALA A 266 3.88 -16.87 12.66
N MET A 267 2.82 -16.40 13.34
CA MET A 267 1.63 -15.83 12.71
C MET A 267 1.99 -14.61 11.85
N ALA A 268 2.72 -13.64 12.39
CA ALA A 268 3.11 -12.43 11.68
C ALA A 268 3.90 -12.75 10.40
N ILE A 269 4.93 -13.59 10.51
CA ILE A 269 5.76 -14.00 9.37
C ILE A 269 4.92 -14.75 8.33
N THR A 270 4.07 -15.67 8.75
CA THR A 270 3.22 -16.46 7.85
C THR A 270 2.19 -15.58 7.12
N GLN A 271 1.64 -14.56 7.79
CA GLN A 271 0.76 -13.57 7.14
C GLN A 271 1.50 -12.79 6.06
N GLY A 272 2.73 -12.35 6.32
CA GLY A 272 3.58 -11.68 5.33
C GLY A 272 3.91 -12.58 4.13
N MET A 273 4.24 -13.85 4.37
CA MET A 273 4.48 -14.84 3.30
C MET A 273 3.24 -15.03 2.43
N LYS A 274 2.07 -15.24 3.04
CA LYS A 274 0.81 -15.38 2.32
C LYS A 274 0.52 -14.16 1.45
N GLN A 275 0.72 -12.96 1.98
CA GLN A 275 0.51 -11.72 1.23
C GLN A 275 1.44 -11.63 0.02
N THR A 276 2.72 -11.99 0.18
CA THR A 276 3.70 -12.03 -0.91
C THR A 276 3.28 -13.03 -2.00
N ILE A 277 2.91 -14.26 -1.59
CA ILE A 277 2.47 -15.32 -2.51
C ILE A 277 1.19 -14.92 -3.25
N ASN A 278 0.24 -14.25 -2.59
CA ASN A 278 -0.97 -13.78 -3.25
C ASN A 278 -0.66 -12.76 -4.36
N GLY A 279 0.36 -11.91 -4.17
CA GLY A 279 0.87 -11.03 -5.22
C GLY A 279 1.44 -11.81 -6.42
N GLU A 280 2.22 -12.87 -6.17
CA GLU A 280 2.75 -13.72 -7.24
C GLU A 280 1.65 -14.51 -7.98
N ILE A 281 0.69 -15.05 -7.24
CA ILE A 281 -0.47 -15.77 -7.80
C ILE A 281 -1.31 -14.84 -8.67
N ALA A 282 -1.48 -13.57 -8.27
CA ALA A 282 -2.21 -12.59 -9.07
C ALA A 282 -1.54 -12.36 -10.44
N GLU A 283 -0.21 -12.20 -10.48
CA GLU A 283 0.53 -12.04 -11.74
C GLU A 283 0.49 -13.32 -12.60
N LEU A 284 0.66 -14.50 -11.99
CA LEU A 284 0.52 -15.77 -12.71
C LEU A 284 -0.88 -15.95 -13.29
N LYS A 285 -1.91 -15.57 -12.53
CA LYS A 285 -3.29 -15.64 -12.99
C LYS A 285 -3.54 -14.73 -14.18
N GLN A 286 -3.00 -13.51 -14.16
CA GLN A 286 -3.10 -12.61 -15.29
C GLN A 286 -2.41 -13.21 -16.52
N MET A 287 -1.16 -13.66 -16.39
CA MET A 287 -0.38 -14.27 -17.48
C MET A 287 -1.10 -15.46 -18.12
N TYR A 288 -1.64 -16.37 -17.32
CA TYR A 288 -2.37 -17.52 -17.84
C TYR A 288 -3.70 -17.15 -18.47
N THR A 289 -4.42 -16.17 -17.91
CA THR A 289 -5.67 -15.67 -18.52
C THR A 289 -5.40 -15.05 -19.90
N ASP A 290 -4.33 -14.27 -20.02
CA ASP A 290 -3.89 -13.71 -21.31
C ASP A 290 -3.45 -14.80 -22.28
N GLY A 291 -2.73 -15.83 -21.80
CA GLY A 291 -2.35 -17.00 -22.59
C GLY A 291 -3.56 -17.76 -23.15
N ILE A 292 -4.59 -17.99 -22.32
CA ILE A 292 -5.86 -18.63 -22.74
C ILE A 292 -6.55 -17.80 -23.82
N LYS A 293 -6.63 -16.48 -23.63
CA LYS A 293 -7.22 -15.57 -24.63
C LYS A 293 -6.43 -15.61 -25.94
N ASN A 294 -5.11 -15.47 -25.87
CA ASN A 294 -4.23 -15.47 -27.03
C ASN A 294 -4.29 -16.79 -27.80
N ALA A 295 -4.42 -17.93 -27.12
CA ALA A 295 -4.63 -19.23 -27.76
C ALA A 295 -5.94 -19.25 -28.58
N GLY A 296 -7.03 -18.74 -28.03
CA GLY A 296 -8.31 -18.61 -28.74
C GLY A 296 -8.23 -17.66 -29.94
N ASP A 297 -7.61 -16.50 -29.77
CA ASP A 297 -7.43 -15.50 -30.83
C ASP A 297 -6.51 -16.05 -31.95
N LEU A 298 -5.46 -16.77 -31.59
CA LEU A 298 -4.58 -17.46 -32.53
C LEU A 298 -5.34 -18.51 -33.34
N TRP A 299 -6.14 -19.37 -32.69
CA TRP A 299 -6.94 -20.36 -33.41
C TRP A 299 -7.95 -19.73 -34.37
N LYS A 300 -8.62 -18.65 -33.94
CA LYS A 300 -9.53 -17.89 -34.80
C LYS A 300 -8.80 -17.31 -36.02
N THR A 301 -7.63 -16.72 -35.81
CA THR A 301 -6.82 -16.12 -36.89
C THR A 301 -6.28 -17.19 -37.85
N THR A 302 -5.79 -18.31 -37.32
CA THR A 302 -5.30 -19.46 -38.11
C THR A 302 -6.37 -20.01 -39.03
N ARG A 303 -7.60 -20.21 -38.53
CA ARG A 303 -8.73 -20.65 -39.37
C ARG A 303 -9.08 -19.63 -40.45
N SER A 304 -9.17 -18.35 -40.10
CA SER A 304 -9.46 -17.28 -41.05
C SER A 304 -8.40 -17.19 -42.16
N ASN A 305 -7.12 -17.35 -41.83
CA ASN A 305 -6.04 -17.34 -42.80
C ASN A 305 -6.08 -18.56 -43.73
N ALA A 306 -6.43 -19.73 -43.18
CA ALA A 306 -6.60 -20.95 -43.98
C ALA A 306 -7.75 -20.80 -44.98
N GLU A 307 -8.91 -20.30 -44.55
CA GLU A 307 -10.06 -20.04 -45.43
C GLU A 307 -9.74 -18.99 -46.50
N SER A 308 -9.01 -17.93 -46.15
CA SER A 308 -8.61 -16.90 -47.12
C SER A 308 -7.59 -17.41 -48.13
N THR A 309 -6.63 -18.23 -47.70
CA THR A 309 -5.56 -18.75 -48.57
C THR A 309 -6.07 -19.89 -49.44
N GLY A 310 -6.86 -20.78 -48.85
CA GLY A 310 -7.56 -21.89 -49.50
C GLY A 310 -8.96 -21.51 -49.95
N SER A 311 -9.15 -20.34 -50.56
CA SER A 311 -10.48 -19.82 -50.92
C SER A 311 -11.28 -20.68 -51.90
N HIS A 312 -10.63 -21.66 -52.55
CA HIS A 312 -11.22 -22.65 -53.44
C HIS A 312 -11.48 -24.01 -52.76
N LEU A 313 -11.09 -24.15 -51.50
CA LEU A 313 -11.26 -25.36 -50.69
C LEU A 313 -12.51 -25.24 -49.81
N SER A 314 -13.11 -26.38 -49.48
CA SER A 314 -14.14 -26.47 -48.45
C SER A 314 -13.55 -26.21 -47.05
N TYR A 315 -14.41 -25.87 -46.09
CA TYR A 315 -14.02 -25.72 -44.69
C TYR A 315 -13.25 -26.95 -44.16
N GLY A 316 -13.71 -28.17 -44.48
CA GLY A 316 -13.06 -29.40 -44.06
C GLY A 316 -11.65 -29.56 -44.63
N GLU A 317 -11.45 -29.26 -45.92
CA GLU A 317 -10.14 -29.33 -46.57
C GLU A 317 -9.16 -28.31 -45.99
N CYS A 318 -9.61 -27.11 -45.63
CA CYS A 318 -8.81 -26.13 -44.91
C CYS A 318 -8.37 -26.64 -43.52
N ILE A 319 -9.29 -27.25 -42.77
CA ILE A 319 -8.99 -27.84 -41.45
C ILE A 319 -8.02 -29.03 -41.59
N ASP A 320 -8.20 -29.91 -42.58
CA ASP A 320 -7.31 -31.03 -42.83
C ASP A 320 -5.90 -30.56 -43.23
N ALA A 321 -5.79 -29.52 -44.05
CA ALA A 321 -4.52 -28.92 -44.43
C ALA A 321 -3.79 -28.33 -43.21
N LEU A 322 -4.50 -27.62 -42.33
CA LEU A 322 -3.96 -27.14 -41.05
C LEU A 322 -3.50 -28.29 -40.15
N ALA A 323 -4.29 -29.36 -40.06
CA ALA A 323 -3.96 -30.54 -39.27
C ALA A 323 -2.69 -31.25 -39.77
N ARG A 324 -2.46 -31.31 -41.09
CA ARG A 324 -1.19 -31.82 -41.66
C ARG A 324 0.03 -31.00 -41.23
N GLY A 325 -0.17 -29.70 -40.97
CA GLY A 325 0.84 -28.80 -40.40
C GLY A 325 0.88 -28.79 -38.87
N ASN A 326 0.17 -29.69 -38.19
CA ASN A 326 0.02 -29.75 -36.73
C ASN A 326 -0.64 -28.50 -36.09
N ALA A 327 -1.31 -27.67 -36.89
CA ALA A 327 -2.06 -26.51 -36.44
C ALA A 327 -3.51 -26.91 -36.16
N THR A 328 -3.77 -27.55 -35.01
CA THR A 328 -5.10 -28.04 -34.64
C THR A 328 -5.67 -27.24 -33.47
N GLU A 329 -6.99 -27.27 -33.27
CA GLU A 329 -7.60 -26.71 -32.06
C GLU A 329 -7.00 -27.36 -30.79
N ASN A 330 -6.65 -28.65 -30.85
CA ASN A 330 -6.06 -29.35 -29.73
C ASN A 330 -4.67 -28.78 -29.37
N SER A 331 -3.78 -28.63 -30.36
CA SER A 331 -2.41 -28.14 -30.15
C SER A 331 -2.32 -26.65 -29.87
N ILE A 332 -3.23 -25.84 -30.43
CA ILE A 332 -3.22 -24.38 -30.27
C ILE A 332 -4.02 -23.94 -29.02
N VAL A 333 -5.12 -24.61 -28.70
CA VAL A 333 -6.04 -24.20 -27.63
C VAL A 333 -6.08 -25.21 -26.49
N ARG A 334 -6.54 -26.43 -26.75
CA ARG A 334 -6.93 -27.35 -25.66
C ARG A 334 -5.76 -27.74 -24.77
N GLU A 335 -4.63 -28.12 -25.34
CA GLU A 335 -3.44 -28.52 -24.59
C GLU A 335 -2.84 -27.36 -23.79
N PRO A 336 -2.56 -26.17 -24.38
CA PRO A 336 -2.07 -25.02 -23.62
C PRO A 336 -3.04 -24.58 -22.51
N VAL A 337 -4.34 -24.49 -22.81
CA VAL A 337 -5.35 -24.06 -21.83
C VAL A 337 -5.39 -25.02 -20.64
N ARG A 338 -5.38 -26.34 -20.89
CA ARG A 338 -5.34 -27.35 -19.82
C ARG A 338 -4.10 -27.17 -18.94
N GLU A 339 -2.93 -26.96 -19.54
CA GLU A 339 -1.68 -26.75 -18.79
C GLU A 339 -1.75 -25.48 -17.93
N TYR A 340 -2.30 -24.39 -18.47
CA TYR A 340 -2.49 -23.13 -17.74
C TYR A 340 -3.46 -23.29 -16.56
N GLU A 341 -4.58 -23.97 -16.75
CA GLU A 341 -5.57 -24.25 -15.71
C GLU A 341 -4.99 -25.14 -14.59
N GLU A 342 -4.21 -26.16 -14.93
CA GLU A 342 -3.53 -27.03 -13.96
C GLU A 342 -2.52 -26.25 -13.12
N LYS A 343 -1.72 -25.37 -13.74
CA LYS A 343 -0.75 -24.51 -13.02
C LYS A 343 -1.44 -23.52 -12.11
N LEU A 344 -2.54 -22.91 -12.55
CA LEU A 344 -3.41 -22.05 -11.73
C LEU A 344 -3.99 -22.77 -10.52
N ALA A 345 -4.45 -24.01 -10.69
CA ALA A 345 -4.98 -24.82 -9.61
C ALA A 345 -3.92 -25.12 -8.55
N LYS A 346 -2.68 -25.47 -8.97
CA LYS A 346 -1.54 -25.68 -8.07
C LYS A 346 -1.19 -24.41 -7.29
N ALA A 347 -1.11 -23.27 -7.96
CA ALA A 347 -0.81 -21.98 -7.33
C ALA A 347 -1.88 -21.60 -6.28
N THR A 348 -3.16 -21.79 -6.63
CA THR A 348 -4.28 -21.54 -5.71
C THR A 348 -4.25 -22.47 -4.50
N LYS A 349 -3.84 -23.73 -4.68
CA LYS A 349 -3.67 -24.69 -3.58
C LYS A 349 -2.60 -24.23 -2.58
N ILE A 350 -1.49 -23.66 -3.05
CA ILE A 350 -0.44 -23.11 -2.17
C ILE A 350 -1.03 -22.01 -1.27
N SER A 351 -1.79 -21.07 -1.83
CA SER A 351 -2.45 -20.01 -1.03
C SER A 351 -3.36 -20.59 0.06
N ARG A 352 -4.15 -21.62 -0.26
CA ARG A 352 -5.02 -22.30 0.72
C ARG A 352 -4.22 -23.01 1.82
N ASN A 353 -3.09 -23.62 1.51
CA ASN A 353 -2.23 -24.24 2.54
C ASN A 353 -1.74 -23.19 3.56
N TYR A 354 -1.47 -21.96 3.12
CA TYR A 354 -1.16 -20.86 4.04
C TYR A 354 -2.37 -20.44 4.88
N ASP A 355 -3.59 -20.44 4.32
CA ASP A 355 -4.81 -20.20 5.09
C ASP A 355 -4.97 -21.23 6.22
N GLU A 356 -4.82 -22.51 5.89
CA GLU A 356 -4.90 -23.60 6.85
C GLU A 356 -3.82 -23.51 7.94
N LEU A 357 -2.59 -23.15 7.56
CA LEU A 357 -1.50 -22.95 8.50
C LEU A 357 -1.79 -21.78 9.46
N LEU A 358 -2.23 -20.64 8.92
CA LEU A 358 -2.62 -19.49 9.73
C LEU A 358 -3.76 -19.82 10.69
N GLN A 359 -4.75 -20.60 10.25
CA GLN A 359 -5.83 -21.05 11.10
C GLN A 359 -5.29 -21.91 12.27
N LYS A 360 -4.42 -22.87 11.99
CA LYS A 360 -3.81 -23.72 13.03
C LYS A 360 -2.99 -22.91 14.05
N ILE A 361 -2.21 -21.94 13.59
CA ILE A 361 -1.46 -21.04 14.50
C ILE A 361 -2.44 -20.22 15.34
N GLY A 362 -3.50 -19.68 14.72
CA GLY A 362 -4.54 -18.92 15.40
C GLY A 362 -5.26 -19.73 16.48
N ASP A 363 -5.62 -20.97 16.18
CA ASP A 363 -6.24 -21.89 17.14
C ASP A 363 -5.29 -22.20 18.30
N SER A 364 -3.98 -22.33 18.04
CA SER A 364 -2.97 -22.52 19.08
C SER A 364 -2.86 -21.30 20.01
N ILE A 365 -2.85 -20.08 19.45
CA ILE A 365 -2.83 -18.84 20.23
C ILE A 365 -4.08 -18.75 21.10
N LYS A 366 -5.26 -18.99 20.50
CA LYS A 366 -6.54 -18.96 21.20
C LYS A 366 -6.57 -19.95 22.36
N LYS A 367 -6.13 -21.19 22.13
CA LYS A 367 -6.05 -22.21 23.17
C LYS A 367 -5.14 -21.77 24.31
N GLN A 368 -3.98 -21.16 24.01
CA GLN A 368 -3.06 -20.67 25.02
C GLN A 368 -3.70 -19.61 25.93
N LEU A 369 -4.46 -18.67 25.34
CA LEU A 369 -5.20 -17.64 26.08
C LEU A 369 -6.37 -18.20 26.89
N GLU A 370 -7.01 -19.28 26.44
CA GLU A 370 -8.09 -19.93 27.19
C GLU A 370 -7.57 -20.73 28.39
N THR A 371 -6.35 -21.27 28.29
CA THR A 371 -5.75 -22.07 29.38
C THR A 371 -4.97 -21.24 30.40
N ASP A 372 -4.65 -19.98 30.09
CA ASP A 372 -3.85 -19.11 30.95
C ASP A 372 -4.53 -17.75 31.15
N GLU A 373 -5.32 -17.67 32.24
CA GLU A 373 -6.10 -16.49 32.59
C GLU A 373 -5.20 -15.29 32.95
N GLU A 374 -4.02 -15.54 33.51
CA GLU A 374 -3.06 -14.49 33.84
C GLU A 374 -2.51 -13.85 32.55
N LEU A 375 -2.05 -14.66 31.60
CA LEU A 375 -1.62 -14.19 30.28
C LEU A 375 -2.73 -13.44 29.54
N ALA A 376 -3.96 -13.97 29.56
CA ALA A 376 -5.11 -13.32 28.94
C ALA A 376 -5.40 -11.94 29.55
N ASN A 377 -5.29 -11.82 30.88
CA ASN A 377 -5.47 -10.54 31.57
C ASN A 377 -4.33 -9.56 31.32
N GLN A 378 -3.07 -10.03 31.27
CA GLN A 378 -1.94 -9.20 30.88
C GLN A 378 -2.15 -8.60 29.49
N ILE A 379 -2.57 -9.41 28.51
CA ILE A 379 -2.84 -8.95 27.14
C ILE A 379 -3.98 -7.93 27.06
N ARG A 380 -5.06 -8.12 27.85
CA ARG A 380 -6.17 -7.15 27.92
C ARG A 380 -5.77 -5.82 28.55
N SER A 381 -4.72 -5.80 29.37
CA SER A 381 -4.27 -4.62 30.11
C SER A 381 -3.25 -3.75 29.37
N MET A 382 -2.71 -4.24 28.24
CA MET A 382 -1.82 -3.51 27.35
C MET A 382 -2.61 -2.65 26.36
#